data_AF-L5LCI7-F1
#
_entry.id   AF-L5LCI7-F1
#
_cell.length_a   1.000
_cell.length_b   1.000
_cell.length_c   1.000
_cell.angle_alpha   90.00
_cell.angle_beta   90.00
_cell.angle_gamma   90.00
#
_symmetry.space_group_name_H-M   'P 1'
#
loop_
_entity.id
_entity.type
_entity.pdbx_description
1 polymer ?
#
loop_
_entity_poly.entity_id
_entity_poly.type
_entity_poly.pdbx_seq_one_letter_code
_entity_poly.pdbx_strand_id
1 'polypeptide(L)'
;MRESSIGCLLHISPSPLPLEIEPTTQACALTRNRTMTSWFIAYTDFFLPLLRRCPSAMGVKNKEGETPGQILGWGPPWDSAEEEEEDEASREHQWRQKLLGELEDEWQEVTGRLEGEESEEERRLFQERARAKEEELRESRARRAQERAQEAHRAQPPRGAGKGNLWRFNDVPWPCPGGGDPEAMAAALVARGPSLEEPEALRRYLRVQQVRWHPDRFLQRFGSQIETWELGRVMGAVTALSQALNRRAEALK
;
A
#
# COMPACT_ATOMS: atom_id res chain seq x y z
N MET A 1 -39.57 31.97 -40.75
CA MET A 1 -40.82 31.19 -40.85
C MET A 1 -40.97 30.38 -39.58
N ARG A 2 -42.22 30.17 -39.15
CA ARG A 2 -42.82 28.91 -38.66
C ARG A 2 -41.89 27.95 -37.88
N GLU A 3 -41.97 27.80 -36.56
CA GLU A 3 -43.10 27.34 -35.70
C GLU A 3 -43.00 25.84 -35.36
N SER A 4 -43.64 25.48 -34.24
CA SER A 4 -43.92 24.11 -33.75
C SER A 4 -42.74 23.28 -33.21
N SER A 5 -42.91 22.33 -32.26
CA SER A 5 -43.94 21.94 -31.27
C SER A 5 -43.48 20.59 -30.67
N ILE A 6 -43.90 20.02 -29.52
CA ILE A 6 -44.70 20.38 -28.34
C ILE A 6 -44.32 19.35 -27.22
N GLY A 7 -44.52 19.66 -25.93
CA GLY A 7 -44.21 18.76 -24.80
C GLY A 7 -43.57 19.53 -23.64
N CYS A 8 -44.27 20.03 -22.60
CA CYS A 8 -45.50 19.58 -21.93
C CYS A 8 -45.35 18.20 -21.27
N LEU A 9 -45.67 18.00 -19.97
CA LEU A 9 -46.41 18.87 -19.03
C LEU A 9 -46.17 18.45 -17.54
N LEU A 10 -46.28 19.42 -16.61
CA LEU A 10 -46.38 19.26 -15.12
C LEU A 10 -45.10 18.75 -14.40
N HIS A 11 -44.77 19.08 -13.14
CA HIS A 11 -45.30 20.02 -12.12
C HIS A 11 -44.12 20.40 -11.17
N ILE A 12 -44.15 21.30 -10.17
CA ILE A 12 -45.18 22.14 -9.52
C ILE A 12 -44.59 23.57 -9.32
N SER A 13 -45.40 24.58 -8.96
CA SER A 13 -44.94 25.98 -8.79
C SER A 13 -44.72 26.40 -7.32
N PRO A 14 -43.77 27.31 -7.01
CA PRO A 14 -43.71 28.05 -5.75
C PRO A 14 -44.29 29.47 -5.90
N SER A 15 -45.34 29.82 -5.14
CA SER A 15 -45.86 31.20 -4.94
C SER A 15 -47.06 31.20 -3.96
N PRO A 16 -47.41 32.34 -3.31
CA PRO A 16 -46.64 33.58 -3.11
C PRO A 16 -46.60 34.04 -1.62
N LEU A 17 -45.87 35.15 -1.37
CA LEU A 17 -46.07 36.05 -0.21
C LEU A 17 -47.46 36.74 -0.30
N PRO A 18 -48.08 37.35 0.76
CA PRO A 18 -47.42 38.34 1.63
C PRO A 18 -48.01 38.64 3.06
N LEU A 19 -47.46 39.71 3.67
CA LEU A 19 -47.96 40.59 4.75
C LEU A 19 -47.88 40.18 6.25
N GLU A 20 -47.22 41.09 6.99
CA GLU A 20 -47.54 41.68 8.31
C GLU A 20 -47.98 40.80 9.50
N ILE A 21 -47.11 40.75 10.53
CA ILE A 21 -47.47 40.48 11.93
C ILE A 21 -46.69 41.44 12.87
N GLU A 22 -47.42 42.40 13.43
CA GLU A 22 -47.24 43.12 14.71
C GLU A 22 -45.85 43.20 15.41
N PRO A 23 -45.28 44.40 15.64
CA PRO A 23 -44.01 44.60 16.35
C PRO A 23 -44.13 44.54 17.89
N THR A 24 -45.05 43.74 18.43
CA THR A 24 -45.47 43.81 19.85
C THR A 24 -44.88 42.67 20.72
N THR A 25 -44.38 41.58 20.12
CA THR A 25 -43.96 40.36 20.85
C THR A 25 -42.46 40.30 21.20
N GLN A 26 -41.70 41.40 21.09
CA GLN A 26 -40.27 41.41 21.42
C GLN A 26 -39.94 42.01 22.81
N ALA A 27 -40.89 42.70 23.45
CA ALA A 27 -40.66 43.41 24.72
C ALA A 27 -40.57 42.49 25.96
N CYS A 28 -41.27 41.35 25.97
CA CYS A 28 -41.40 40.50 27.17
C CYS A 28 -40.22 39.56 27.43
N ALA A 29 -39.30 39.38 26.47
CA ALA A 29 -38.16 38.47 26.62
C ALA A 29 -36.98 39.07 27.42
N LEU A 30 -36.81 40.40 27.37
CA LEU A 30 -35.61 41.08 27.89
C LEU A 30 -35.65 41.41 29.39
N THR A 31 -36.83 41.38 30.02
CA THR A 31 -36.98 41.68 31.46
C THR A 31 -36.74 40.48 32.38
N ARG A 32 -36.79 39.24 31.88
CA ARG A 32 -36.67 38.02 32.71
C ARG A 32 -35.23 37.52 32.90
N ASN A 33 -34.33 37.78 31.96
CA ASN A 33 -32.92 37.33 32.02
C ASN A 33 -32.00 38.26 32.84
N ARG A 34 -32.45 39.48 33.14
CA ARG A 34 -31.64 40.53 33.79
C ARG A 34 -31.42 40.29 35.31
N THR A 35 -32.25 39.47 35.93
CA THR A 35 -32.13 39.10 37.35
C THR A 35 -31.20 37.90 37.56
N MET A 36 -31.33 36.82 36.78
CA MET A 36 -30.44 35.65 36.88
C MET A 36 -28.97 36.03 36.64
N THR A 37 -28.70 36.83 35.61
CA THR A 37 -27.34 37.33 35.32
C THR A 37 -26.79 38.21 36.46
N SER A 38 -27.59 39.15 36.97
CA SER A 38 -27.20 40.00 38.11
C SER A 38 -26.95 39.19 39.38
N TRP A 39 -27.74 38.14 39.64
CA TRP A 39 -27.60 37.32 40.84
C TRP A 39 -26.36 36.42 40.77
N PHE A 40 -26.08 35.84 39.59
CA PHE A 40 -24.87 35.06 39.35
C PHE A 40 -23.60 35.92 39.53
N ILE A 41 -23.58 37.13 38.96
CA ILE A 41 -22.44 38.07 39.10
C ILE A 41 -22.26 38.52 40.56
N ALA A 42 -23.34 38.88 41.27
CA ALA A 42 -23.26 39.23 42.69
C ALA A 42 -22.76 38.06 43.56
N TYR A 43 -23.09 36.82 43.17
CA TYR A 43 -22.61 35.62 43.83
C TYR A 43 -21.11 35.38 43.58
N THR A 44 -20.66 35.42 42.31
CA THR A 44 -19.28 35.12 41.94
C THR A 44 -18.29 36.22 42.34
N ASP A 45 -18.68 37.48 42.26
CA ASP A 45 -17.75 38.62 42.31
C ASP A 45 -17.73 39.28 43.70
N PHE A 46 -18.75 39.04 44.53
CA PHE A 46 -18.85 39.58 45.89
C PHE A 46 -18.92 38.49 46.97
N PHE A 47 -19.86 37.55 46.88
CA PHE A 47 -20.03 36.51 47.93
C PHE A 47 -18.87 35.50 47.97
N LEU A 48 -18.49 34.88 46.84
CA LEU A 48 -17.40 33.88 46.84
C LEU A 48 -16.04 34.45 47.30
N PRO A 49 -15.62 35.68 46.93
CA PRO A 49 -14.39 36.28 47.45
C PRO A 49 -14.46 36.58 48.95
N LEU A 50 -15.58 37.08 49.46
CA LEU A 50 -15.77 37.34 50.90
C LEU A 50 -15.73 36.05 51.71
N LEU A 51 -16.44 35.01 51.24
CA LEU A 51 -16.47 33.67 51.85
C LEU A 51 -15.06 33.06 51.93
N ARG A 52 -14.26 33.19 50.86
CA ARG A 52 -12.88 32.70 50.81
C ARG A 52 -11.90 33.53 51.65
N ARG A 53 -12.16 34.82 51.84
CA ARG A 53 -11.25 35.72 52.57
C ARG A 53 -11.51 35.75 54.08
N CYS A 54 -12.77 35.61 54.50
CA CYS A 54 -13.22 35.73 55.87
C CYS A 54 -14.22 34.61 56.24
N PRO A 55 -13.86 33.31 56.19
CA PRO A 55 -14.80 32.21 56.46
C PRO A 55 -15.47 32.32 57.84
N SER A 56 -14.76 32.84 58.85
CA SER A 56 -15.30 33.08 60.20
C SER A 56 -16.50 34.04 60.23
N ALA A 57 -16.69 34.89 59.21
CA ALA A 57 -17.85 35.77 59.10
C ALA A 57 -19.17 34.99 58.94
N MET A 58 -19.13 33.78 58.38
CA MET A 58 -20.31 32.91 58.27
C MET A 58 -20.80 32.36 59.62
N GLY A 59 -19.97 32.45 60.67
CA GLY A 59 -20.36 32.11 62.05
C GLY A 59 -20.83 33.31 62.88
N VAL A 60 -20.74 34.53 62.37
CA VAL A 60 -21.17 35.75 63.08
C VAL A 60 -22.70 35.83 63.02
N LYS A 61 -23.34 36.00 64.18
CA LYS A 61 -24.80 36.11 64.30
C LYS A 61 -25.29 37.55 64.06
N ASN A 62 -26.44 37.69 63.42
CA ASN A 62 -27.18 38.94 63.31
C ASN A 62 -27.85 39.31 64.66
N LYS A 63 -28.67 40.36 64.67
CA LYS A 63 -29.39 40.81 65.88
C LYS A 63 -30.52 39.88 66.31
N GLU A 64 -31.07 39.07 65.39
CA GLU A 64 -32.04 38.02 65.69
C GLU A 64 -31.40 36.70 66.17
N GLY A 65 -30.06 36.56 66.09
CA GLY A 65 -29.30 35.37 66.53
C GLY A 65 -29.01 34.34 65.43
N GLU A 66 -29.33 34.65 64.18
CA GLU A 66 -29.10 33.83 62.98
C GLU A 66 -27.76 34.13 62.32
N THR A 67 -27.09 33.13 61.76
CA THR A 67 -25.89 33.37 60.94
C THR A 67 -26.22 33.57 59.45
N PRO A 68 -25.34 34.21 58.66
CA PRO A 68 -25.48 34.28 57.20
C PRO A 68 -25.68 32.91 56.54
N GLY A 69 -25.07 31.85 57.07
CA GLY A 69 -25.30 30.48 56.61
C GLY A 69 -26.74 30.03 56.82
N GLN A 70 -27.33 30.29 57.99
CA GLN A 70 -28.72 29.95 58.27
C GLN A 70 -29.70 30.72 57.38
N ILE A 71 -29.50 32.04 57.22
CA ILE A 71 -30.33 32.89 56.35
C ILE A 71 -30.30 32.45 54.88
N LEU A 72 -29.17 31.91 54.41
CA LEU A 72 -29.01 31.40 53.04
C LEU A 72 -29.47 29.94 52.86
N GLY A 73 -29.95 29.26 53.91
CA GLY A 73 -30.29 27.83 53.85
C GLY A 73 -29.07 26.91 53.75
N TRP A 74 -27.88 27.41 54.12
CA TRP A 74 -26.59 26.69 54.16
C TRP A 74 -26.21 26.25 55.59
N GLY A 75 -27.11 26.42 56.57
CA GLY A 75 -26.99 25.79 57.89
C GLY A 75 -27.08 24.26 57.77
N PRO A 76 -26.44 23.50 58.67
CA PRO A 76 -26.19 22.07 58.47
C PRO A 76 -27.46 21.20 58.52
N PRO A 77 -27.66 20.32 57.52
CA PRO A 77 -28.47 19.10 57.63
C PRO A 77 -27.59 17.85 57.87
N TRP A 78 -26.26 18.00 57.85
CA TRP A 78 -25.30 16.91 57.64
C TRP A 78 -25.13 15.96 58.84
N ASP A 79 -25.48 16.37 60.06
CA ASP A 79 -25.43 15.55 61.29
C ASP A 79 -26.49 14.41 61.33
N SER A 80 -27.05 14.04 60.17
CA SER A 80 -28.04 12.97 59.98
C SER A 80 -27.85 12.18 58.67
N ALA A 81 -26.70 12.32 57.99
CA ALA A 81 -26.48 11.75 56.65
C ALA A 81 -25.71 10.41 56.63
N GLU A 82 -25.32 9.88 57.79
CA GLU A 82 -24.36 8.76 57.90
C GLU A 82 -24.91 7.37 57.49
N GLU A 83 -26.20 7.24 57.10
CA GLU A 83 -26.82 5.96 56.69
C GLU A 83 -27.43 5.94 55.26
N GLU A 84 -27.45 7.06 54.52
CA GLU A 84 -27.99 7.10 53.13
C GLU A 84 -26.91 7.31 52.04
N GLU A 85 -25.71 7.80 52.39
CA GLU A 85 -24.66 8.11 51.39
C GLU A 85 -24.12 6.87 50.66
N GLU A 86 -24.03 5.71 51.33
CA GLU A 86 -23.55 4.46 50.72
C GLU A 86 -24.52 3.94 49.64
N ASP A 87 -25.83 4.15 49.83
CA ASP A 87 -26.87 3.69 48.89
C ASP A 87 -26.94 4.61 47.65
N GLU A 88 -26.78 5.93 47.83
CA GLU A 88 -26.69 6.88 46.72
C GLU A 88 -25.36 6.76 45.96
N ALA A 89 -24.25 6.53 46.66
CA ALA A 89 -22.97 6.22 46.03
C ALA A 89 -23.03 4.93 45.21
N SER A 90 -23.72 3.88 45.71
CA SER A 90 -23.95 2.63 44.97
C SER A 90 -24.75 2.87 43.68
N ARG A 91 -25.78 3.72 43.72
CA ARG A 91 -26.57 4.13 42.54
C ARG A 91 -25.75 4.95 41.56
N GLU A 92 -24.94 5.91 42.03
CA GLU A 92 -24.07 6.72 41.18
C GLU A 92 -23.01 5.83 40.48
N HIS A 93 -22.46 4.84 41.17
CA HIS A 93 -21.55 3.86 40.58
C HIS A 93 -22.27 3.01 39.52
N GLN A 94 -23.48 2.52 39.76
CA GLN A 94 -24.26 1.80 38.74
C GLN A 94 -24.59 2.68 37.52
N TRP A 95 -24.94 3.96 37.73
CA TRP A 95 -25.16 4.93 36.65
C TRP A 95 -23.89 5.19 35.85
N ARG A 96 -22.74 5.38 36.50
CA ARG A 96 -21.44 5.53 35.82
C ARG A 96 -21.08 4.28 35.02
N GLN A 97 -21.26 3.09 35.56
CA GLN A 97 -21.00 1.83 34.86
C GLN A 97 -21.90 1.67 33.63
N LYS A 98 -23.20 1.99 33.74
CA LYS A 98 -24.13 1.97 32.61
C LYS A 98 -23.75 2.98 31.52
N LEU A 99 -23.40 4.21 31.91
CA LEU A 99 -23.00 5.27 30.97
C LEU A 99 -21.65 4.96 30.28
N LEU A 100 -20.72 4.30 30.98
CA LEU A 100 -19.47 3.80 30.40
C LEU A 100 -19.74 2.66 29.42
N GLY A 101 -20.65 1.74 29.74
CA GLY A 101 -21.06 0.67 28.82
C GLY A 101 -21.70 1.22 27.54
N GLU A 102 -22.64 2.17 27.65
CA GLU A 102 -23.26 2.81 26.48
C GLU A 102 -22.24 3.57 25.62
N LEU A 103 -21.24 4.22 26.24
CA LEU A 103 -20.14 4.88 25.53
C LEU A 103 -19.17 3.89 24.87
N GLU A 104 -18.91 2.75 25.51
CA GLU A 104 -18.04 1.69 24.98
C GLU A 104 -18.72 0.95 23.82
N ASP A 105 -20.02 0.67 23.91
CA ASP A 105 -20.83 0.08 22.82
C ASP A 105 -20.87 1.01 21.59
N GLU A 106 -21.15 2.31 21.76
CA GLU A 106 -21.10 3.30 20.67
C GLU A 106 -19.69 3.38 20.05
N TRP A 107 -18.64 3.35 20.87
CA TRP A 107 -17.26 3.40 20.39
C TRP A 107 -16.86 2.12 19.63
N GLN A 108 -17.35 0.95 20.06
CA GLN A 108 -17.14 -0.32 19.35
C GLN A 108 -17.88 -0.35 18.01
N GLU A 109 -19.12 0.14 17.91
CA GLU A 109 -19.85 0.22 16.63
C GLU A 109 -19.13 1.17 15.65
N VAL A 110 -18.75 2.37 16.10
CA VAL A 110 -18.06 3.36 15.24
C VAL A 110 -16.69 2.85 14.79
N THR A 111 -15.89 2.30 15.70
CA THR A 111 -14.56 1.76 15.38
C THR A 111 -14.66 0.56 14.45
N GLY A 112 -15.50 -0.43 14.78
CA GLY A 112 -15.66 -1.65 13.99
C GLY A 112 -16.23 -1.38 12.59
N ARG A 113 -17.05 -0.35 12.43
CA ARG A 113 -17.51 0.11 11.12
C ARG A 113 -16.37 0.72 10.29
N LEU A 114 -15.56 1.60 10.88
CA LEU A 114 -14.44 2.25 10.18
C LEU A 114 -13.38 1.23 9.76
N GLU A 115 -12.97 0.33 10.65
CA GLU A 115 -12.05 -0.77 10.34
C GLU A 115 -12.59 -1.69 9.22
N GLY A 116 -13.90 -1.94 9.22
CA GLY A 116 -14.59 -2.70 8.17
C GLY A 116 -14.58 -2.00 6.81
N GLU A 117 -14.87 -0.70 6.76
CA GLU A 117 -14.85 0.12 5.55
C GLU A 117 -13.41 0.28 5.00
N GLU A 118 -12.40 0.53 5.84
CA GLU A 118 -11.00 0.56 5.40
C GLU A 118 -10.51 -0.80 4.88
N SER A 119 -10.85 -1.91 5.55
CA SER A 119 -10.49 -3.26 5.11
C SER A 119 -11.19 -3.69 3.81
N GLU A 120 -12.38 -3.17 3.53
CA GLU A 120 -13.04 -3.27 2.22
C GLU A 120 -12.23 -2.55 1.13
N GLU A 121 -11.81 -1.31 1.38
CA GLU A 121 -11.08 -0.50 0.40
C GLU A 121 -9.67 -1.01 0.12
N GLU A 122 -8.88 -1.36 1.15
CA GLU A 122 -7.56 -1.97 0.97
C GLU A 122 -7.64 -3.25 0.12
N ARG A 123 -8.65 -4.09 0.40
CA ARG A 123 -8.89 -5.35 -0.33
C ARG A 123 -9.30 -5.12 -1.78
N ARG A 124 -10.02 -4.02 -2.08
CA ARG A 124 -10.35 -3.58 -3.44
C ARG A 124 -9.10 -3.06 -4.17
N LEU A 125 -8.33 -2.16 -3.56
CA LEU A 125 -7.08 -1.61 -4.12
C LEU A 125 -6.04 -2.70 -4.39
N PHE A 126 -5.92 -3.70 -3.51
CA PHE A 126 -5.02 -4.84 -3.72
C PHE A 126 -5.45 -5.67 -4.95
N GLN A 127 -6.74 -5.95 -5.10
CA GLN A 127 -7.26 -6.67 -6.27
C GLN A 127 -7.10 -5.88 -7.57
N GLU A 128 -7.31 -4.56 -7.55
CA GLU A 128 -7.10 -3.70 -8.71
C GLU A 128 -5.63 -3.70 -9.16
N ARG A 129 -4.69 -3.49 -8.21
CA ARG A 129 -3.24 -3.55 -8.46
C ARG A 129 -2.82 -4.92 -9.00
N ALA A 130 -3.39 -6.01 -8.49
CA ALA A 130 -3.13 -7.36 -8.98
C ALA A 130 -3.60 -7.55 -10.43
N ARG A 131 -4.84 -7.12 -10.77
CA ARG A 131 -5.39 -7.19 -12.13
C ARG A 131 -4.59 -6.35 -13.11
N ALA A 132 -4.23 -5.12 -12.74
CA ALA A 132 -3.41 -4.24 -13.58
C ALA A 132 -2.02 -4.85 -13.86
N LYS A 133 -1.42 -5.52 -12.87
CA LYS A 133 -0.14 -6.22 -13.05
C LYS A 133 -0.27 -7.48 -13.91
N GLU A 134 -1.38 -8.21 -13.80
CA GLU A 134 -1.68 -9.35 -14.69
C GLU A 134 -1.88 -8.89 -16.14
N GLU A 135 -2.60 -7.79 -16.38
CA GLU A 135 -2.78 -7.18 -17.70
C GLU A 135 -1.44 -6.77 -18.31
N GLU A 136 -0.60 -6.03 -17.59
CA GLU A 136 0.76 -5.65 -18.03
C GLU A 136 1.60 -6.88 -18.42
N LEU A 137 1.52 -7.96 -17.61
CA LEU A 137 2.21 -9.22 -17.91
C LEU A 137 1.61 -9.94 -19.13
N ARG A 138 0.28 -9.88 -19.33
CA ARG A 138 -0.44 -10.44 -20.47
C ARG A 138 -0.04 -9.72 -21.76
N GLU A 139 -0.02 -8.39 -21.75
CA GLU A 139 0.47 -7.58 -22.86
C GLU A 139 1.95 -7.80 -23.15
N SER A 140 2.80 -7.82 -22.12
CA SER A 140 4.25 -8.04 -22.26
C SER A 140 4.55 -9.42 -22.85
N ARG A 141 3.80 -10.46 -22.46
CA ARG A 141 3.85 -11.79 -23.09
C ARG A 141 3.36 -11.76 -24.54
N ALA A 142 2.23 -11.11 -24.83
CA ALA A 142 1.68 -11.00 -26.19
C ALA A 142 2.64 -10.26 -27.13
N ARG A 143 3.23 -9.15 -26.67
CA ARG A 143 4.22 -8.34 -27.40
C ARG A 143 5.47 -9.17 -27.72
N ARG A 144 6.05 -9.86 -26.73
CA ARG A 144 7.18 -10.78 -26.92
C ARG A 144 6.85 -11.96 -27.84
N ALA A 145 5.61 -12.44 -27.84
CA ALA A 145 5.18 -13.47 -28.78
C ALA A 145 5.06 -12.94 -30.22
N GLN A 146 4.53 -11.72 -30.41
CA GLN A 146 4.49 -11.04 -31.70
C GLN A 146 5.88 -10.71 -32.22
N GLU A 147 6.77 -10.18 -31.37
CA GLU A 147 8.18 -9.91 -31.69
C GLU A 147 8.88 -11.19 -32.19
N ARG A 148 8.76 -12.30 -31.45
CA ARG A 148 9.30 -13.61 -31.86
C ARG A 148 8.66 -14.15 -33.14
N ALA A 149 7.37 -13.93 -33.37
CA ALA A 149 6.70 -14.34 -34.60
C ALA A 149 7.18 -13.50 -35.81
N GLN A 150 7.39 -12.20 -35.64
CA GLN A 150 7.96 -11.32 -36.66
C GLN A 150 9.44 -11.64 -36.92
N GLU A 151 10.22 -11.93 -35.88
CA GLU A 151 11.60 -12.39 -36.00
C GLU A 151 11.68 -13.74 -36.74
N ALA A 152 10.85 -14.72 -36.37
CA ALA A 152 10.75 -15.99 -37.07
C ALA A 152 10.25 -15.86 -38.52
N HIS A 153 9.42 -14.85 -38.83
CA HIS A 153 9.01 -14.54 -40.20
C HIS A 153 10.11 -13.82 -41.00
N ARG A 154 10.92 -12.97 -40.37
CA ARG A 154 12.10 -12.34 -41.00
C ARG A 154 13.25 -13.32 -41.17
N ALA A 155 13.37 -14.30 -40.29
CA ALA A 155 14.37 -15.37 -40.31
C ALA A 155 13.93 -16.60 -41.13
N GLN A 156 12.68 -16.63 -41.64
CA GLN A 156 12.30 -17.62 -42.65
C GLN A 156 13.09 -17.35 -43.93
N PRO A 157 13.95 -18.29 -44.38
CA PRO A 157 14.63 -18.13 -45.66
C PRO A 157 13.59 -18.18 -46.79
N PRO A 158 13.86 -17.56 -47.95
CA PRO A 158 12.92 -17.54 -49.07
C PRO A 158 12.53 -18.98 -49.47
N ARG A 159 11.23 -19.22 -49.69
CA ARG A 159 10.69 -20.54 -50.05
C ARG A 159 11.37 -21.07 -51.32
N GLY A 160 12.30 -22.01 -51.14
CA GLY A 160 13.21 -22.49 -52.17
C GLY A 160 14.63 -22.74 -51.66
N ALA A 161 15.05 -22.07 -50.57
CA ALA A 161 16.27 -22.40 -49.85
C ALA A 161 16.16 -23.84 -49.27
N GLY A 162 16.93 -24.76 -49.86
CA GLY A 162 16.65 -26.19 -49.74
C GLY A 162 17.01 -26.84 -48.40
N LYS A 163 16.45 -28.03 -48.19
CA LYS A 163 17.10 -29.11 -47.41
C LYS A 163 18.41 -29.49 -48.13
N GLY A 164 19.48 -28.72 -47.90
CA GLY A 164 20.74 -28.82 -48.64
C GLY A 164 21.94 -29.09 -47.76
N ASN A 165 22.31 -28.10 -46.93
CA ASN A 165 23.57 -28.12 -46.18
C ASN A 165 23.31 -28.28 -44.67
N LEU A 166 23.03 -29.52 -44.26
CA LEU A 166 23.06 -29.91 -42.85
C LEU A 166 24.52 -30.20 -42.48
N TRP A 167 25.04 -29.53 -41.44
CA TRP A 167 26.47 -29.42 -41.15
C TRP A 167 27.10 -30.77 -40.77
N ARG A 168 28.21 -31.09 -41.45
CA ARG A 168 29.10 -32.21 -41.14
C ARG A 168 30.21 -31.79 -40.19
N PHE A 169 31.04 -32.74 -39.79
CA PHE A 169 32.16 -32.47 -38.89
C PHE A 169 33.08 -31.35 -39.39
N ASN A 170 33.30 -31.23 -40.70
CA ASN A 170 34.18 -30.20 -41.27
C ASN A 170 33.56 -28.80 -41.40
N ASP A 171 32.22 -28.69 -41.34
CA ASP A 171 31.50 -27.41 -41.48
C ASP A 171 31.40 -26.65 -40.15
N VAL A 172 31.61 -27.36 -39.03
CA VAL A 172 31.70 -26.76 -37.70
C VAL A 172 32.91 -25.81 -37.63
N PRO A 173 32.76 -24.56 -37.15
CA PRO A 173 33.83 -23.56 -37.14
C PRO A 173 34.82 -23.80 -35.97
N TRP A 174 35.58 -24.90 -36.07
CA TRP A 174 36.58 -25.32 -35.10
C TRP A 174 37.69 -24.26 -34.88
N PRO A 175 38.37 -24.26 -33.71
CA PRO A 175 39.50 -23.36 -33.46
C PRO A 175 40.72 -23.59 -34.37
N CYS A 176 40.91 -24.80 -34.88
CA CYS A 176 41.90 -25.15 -35.88
C CYS A 176 41.26 -25.90 -37.06
N PRO A 177 41.84 -25.89 -38.27
CA PRO A 177 41.28 -26.58 -39.44
C PRO A 177 41.05 -28.07 -39.17
N GLY A 178 39.87 -28.58 -39.55
CA GLY A 178 39.56 -30.01 -39.51
C GLY A 178 39.27 -30.62 -38.13
N GLY A 179 39.15 -29.81 -37.06
CA GLY A 179 38.64 -30.29 -35.76
C GLY A 179 39.46 -31.41 -35.12
N GLY A 180 40.79 -31.29 -35.16
CA GLY A 180 41.74 -32.33 -34.76
C GLY A 180 41.89 -32.52 -33.24
N ASP A 181 43.14 -32.56 -32.76
CA ASP A 181 43.43 -32.79 -31.34
C ASP A 181 42.81 -31.71 -30.42
N PRO A 182 42.11 -32.08 -29.33
CA PRO A 182 41.51 -31.13 -28.40
C PRO A 182 42.50 -30.22 -27.68
N GLU A 183 43.75 -30.66 -27.42
CA GLU A 183 44.76 -29.78 -26.82
C GLU A 183 45.30 -28.76 -27.82
N ALA A 184 45.49 -29.13 -29.09
CA ALA A 184 45.81 -28.22 -30.18
C ALA A 184 44.68 -27.20 -30.44
N MET A 185 43.41 -27.63 -30.41
CA MET A 185 42.26 -26.73 -30.48
C MET A 185 42.22 -25.75 -29.29
N ALA A 186 42.49 -26.21 -28.07
CA ALA A 186 42.53 -25.36 -26.90
C ALA A 186 43.76 -24.42 -26.90
N ALA A 187 44.89 -24.86 -27.45
CA ALA A 187 46.07 -24.01 -27.69
C ALA A 187 45.77 -22.90 -28.72
N ALA A 188 45.10 -23.21 -29.82
CA ALA A 188 44.68 -22.23 -30.83
C ALA A 188 43.71 -21.18 -30.26
N LEU A 189 42.85 -21.55 -29.29
CA LEU A 189 42.01 -20.60 -28.57
C LEU A 189 42.84 -19.69 -27.64
N VAL A 190 43.82 -20.21 -26.90
CA VAL A 190 44.72 -19.41 -26.06
C VAL A 190 45.57 -18.45 -26.90
N ALA A 191 46.15 -18.94 -28.00
CA ALA A 191 47.00 -18.13 -28.90
C ALA A 191 46.23 -17.03 -29.67
N ARG A 192 44.88 -17.09 -29.68
CA ARG A 192 43.98 -16.06 -30.22
C ARG A 192 43.26 -15.27 -29.11
N GLY A 193 43.74 -15.38 -27.87
CA GLY A 193 43.30 -14.60 -26.72
C GLY A 193 44.23 -13.39 -26.46
N PRO A 194 44.03 -12.69 -25.32
CA PRO A 194 44.97 -11.68 -24.82
C PRO A 194 46.35 -12.26 -24.51
N SER A 195 47.37 -11.40 -24.39
CA SER A 195 48.72 -11.80 -24.00
C SER A 195 48.72 -12.55 -22.65
N LEU A 196 49.67 -13.48 -22.48
CA LEU A 196 49.94 -14.14 -21.20
C LEU A 196 50.37 -13.14 -20.10
N GLU A 197 50.81 -11.94 -20.49
CA GLU A 197 51.13 -10.82 -19.61
C GLU A 197 49.89 -10.21 -18.93
N GLU A 198 48.67 -10.43 -19.47
CA GLU A 198 47.40 -10.02 -18.86
C GLU A 198 46.59 -11.25 -18.38
N PRO A 199 46.98 -11.92 -17.28
CA PRO A 199 46.31 -13.13 -16.82
C PRO A 199 44.82 -12.91 -16.52
N GLU A 200 44.40 -11.72 -16.09
CA GLU A 200 42.98 -11.41 -15.85
C GLU A 200 42.16 -11.24 -17.14
N ALA A 201 42.76 -10.72 -18.22
CA ALA A 201 42.11 -10.65 -19.52
C ALA A 201 41.98 -12.05 -20.13
N LEU A 202 43.05 -12.86 -20.04
CA LEU A 202 43.04 -14.25 -20.50
C LEU A 202 42.05 -15.12 -19.71
N ARG A 203 42.00 -15.00 -18.37
CA ARG A 203 40.99 -15.67 -17.51
C ARG A 203 39.56 -15.30 -17.91
N ARG A 204 39.28 -14.02 -18.20
CA ARG A 204 37.96 -13.57 -18.68
C ARG A 204 37.63 -14.12 -20.08
N TYR A 205 38.58 -14.08 -21.01
CA TYR A 205 38.44 -14.65 -22.36
C TYR A 205 38.13 -16.15 -22.31
N LEU A 206 38.89 -16.92 -21.52
CA LEU A 206 38.71 -18.37 -21.40
C LEU A 206 37.35 -18.74 -20.82
N ARG A 207 36.82 -18.01 -19.83
CA ARG A 207 35.45 -18.21 -19.33
C ARG A 207 34.39 -18.04 -20.43
N VAL A 208 34.56 -17.08 -21.33
CA VAL A 208 33.67 -16.89 -22.48
C VAL A 208 33.80 -18.07 -23.48
N GLN A 209 35.01 -18.57 -23.73
CA GLN A 209 35.19 -19.75 -24.58
C GLN A 209 34.62 -21.03 -23.94
N GLN A 210 34.80 -21.24 -22.63
CA GLN A 210 34.23 -22.37 -21.89
C GLN A 210 32.71 -22.43 -22.04
N VAL A 211 32.00 -21.30 -21.85
CA VAL A 211 30.54 -21.23 -22.03
C VAL A 211 30.14 -21.41 -23.50
N ARG A 212 30.92 -20.89 -24.46
CA ARG A 212 30.67 -21.02 -25.90
C ARG A 212 30.83 -22.46 -26.42
N TRP A 213 31.80 -23.19 -25.89
CA TRP A 213 32.13 -24.58 -26.26
C TRP A 213 31.60 -25.62 -25.26
N HIS A 214 30.75 -25.22 -24.31
CA HIS A 214 30.07 -26.16 -23.43
C HIS A 214 29.07 -27.03 -24.24
N PRO A 215 29.05 -28.36 -24.09
CA PRO A 215 28.26 -29.25 -24.94
C PRO A 215 26.77 -28.88 -25.02
N ASP A 216 26.13 -28.57 -23.88
CA ASP A 216 24.72 -28.11 -23.86
C ASP A 216 24.51 -26.77 -24.60
N ARG A 217 25.42 -25.80 -24.43
CA ARG A 217 25.32 -24.49 -25.11
C ARG A 217 25.59 -24.58 -26.61
N PHE A 218 26.41 -25.54 -27.02
CA PHE A 218 26.65 -25.87 -28.41
C PHE A 218 25.41 -26.53 -29.04
N LEU A 219 24.82 -27.53 -28.37
CA LEU A 219 23.56 -28.17 -28.79
C LEU A 219 22.40 -27.17 -28.92
N GLN A 220 22.23 -26.26 -27.95
CA GLN A 220 21.21 -25.21 -27.98
C GLN A 220 21.32 -24.27 -29.19
N ARG A 221 22.48 -24.18 -29.85
CA ARG A 221 22.74 -23.27 -30.97
C ARG A 221 22.86 -23.95 -32.33
N PHE A 222 23.45 -25.15 -32.37
CA PHE A 222 23.80 -25.85 -33.61
C PHE A 222 23.16 -27.24 -33.73
N GLY A 223 22.51 -27.76 -32.68
CA GLY A 223 21.93 -29.11 -32.67
C GLY A 223 20.81 -29.34 -33.69
N SER A 224 20.15 -28.28 -34.15
CA SER A 224 19.16 -28.31 -35.25
C SER A 224 19.78 -28.16 -36.65
N GLN A 225 21.09 -27.93 -36.75
CA GLN A 225 21.82 -27.68 -37.99
C GLN A 225 22.82 -28.77 -38.35
N ILE A 226 23.14 -29.70 -37.43
CA ILE A 226 24.15 -30.76 -37.61
C ILE A 226 23.49 -32.07 -38.09
N GLU A 227 24.18 -32.84 -38.94
CA GLU A 227 23.69 -34.15 -39.37
C GLU A 227 23.57 -35.12 -38.18
N THR A 228 22.43 -35.81 -38.03
CA THR A 228 22.16 -36.69 -36.87
C THR A 228 23.18 -37.82 -36.69
N TRP A 229 23.86 -38.23 -37.77
CA TRP A 229 24.91 -39.23 -37.76
C TRP A 229 26.32 -38.66 -37.46
N GLU A 230 26.60 -37.39 -37.79
CA GLU A 230 27.83 -36.68 -37.35
C GLU A 230 27.69 -36.13 -35.92
N LEU A 231 26.47 -35.95 -35.41
CA LEU A 231 26.19 -35.34 -34.12
C LEU A 231 26.99 -35.99 -32.97
N GLY A 232 27.06 -37.33 -32.92
CA GLY A 232 27.85 -38.04 -31.90
C GLY A 232 29.36 -37.73 -31.97
N ARG A 233 29.91 -37.60 -33.19
CA ARG A 233 31.32 -37.28 -33.43
C ARG A 233 31.64 -35.83 -33.09
N VAL A 234 30.79 -34.89 -33.54
CA VAL A 234 30.90 -33.46 -33.20
C VAL A 234 30.79 -33.26 -31.68
N MET A 235 29.84 -33.92 -31.01
CA MET A 235 29.68 -33.82 -29.56
C MET A 235 30.84 -34.45 -28.78
N GLY A 236 31.46 -35.53 -29.28
CA GLY A 236 32.71 -36.06 -28.74
C GLY A 236 33.84 -35.02 -28.77
N ALA A 237 34.06 -34.40 -29.93
CA ALA A 237 35.10 -33.38 -30.10
C ALA A 237 34.83 -32.10 -29.28
N VAL A 238 33.58 -31.61 -29.24
CA VAL A 238 33.18 -30.46 -28.38
C VAL A 238 33.39 -30.77 -26.90
N THR A 239 33.05 -31.99 -26.45
CA THR A 239 33.24 -32.40 -25.06
C THR A 239 34.74 -32.50 -24.71
N ALA A 240 35.55 -33.08 -25.58
CA ALA A 240 37.00 -33.16 -25.40
C ALA A 240 37.68 -31.78 -25.38
N LEU A 241 37.23 -30.86 -26.25
CA LEU A 241 37.68 -29.46 -26.28
C LEU A 241 37.27 -28.72 -24.99
N SER A 242 36.05 -28.91 -24.50
CA SER A 242 35.59 -28.34 -23.22
C SER A 242 36.46 -28.82 -22.05
N GLN A 243 36.82 -30.11 -22.02
CA GLN A 243 37.73 -30.67 -21.01
C GLN A 243 39.17 -30.12 -21.12
N ALA A 244 39.71 -29.95 -22.34
CA ALA A 244 41.01 -29.34 -22.56
C ALA A 244 41.06 -27.86 -22.13
N LEU A 245 40.00 -27.09 -22.43
CA LEU A 245 39.83 -25.73 -21.95
C LEU A 245 39.76 -25.66 -20.41
N ASN A 246 39.08 -26.62 -19.77
CA ASN A 246 39.02 -26.69 -18.31
C ASN A 246 40.39 -27.00 -17.69
N ARG A 247 41.17 -27.94 -18.25
CA ARG A 247 42.55 -28.21 -17.82
C ARG A 247 43.42 -26.94 -17.89
N ARG A 248 43.31 -26.18 -18.98
CA ARG A 248 44.07 -24.91 -19.17
C ARG A 248 43.59 -23.78 -18.27
N ALA A 249 42.29 -23.70 -17.98
CA ALA A 249 41.74 -22.72 -17.05
C ALA A 249 42.19 -22.98 -15.59
N GLU A 250 42.26 -24.24 -15.17
CA GLU A 250 42.79 -24.62 -13.86
C GLU A 250 44.32 -24.47 -13.77
N ALA A 251 45.06 -24.70 -14.86
CA ALA A 251 46.50 -24.43 -14.94
C ALA A 251 46.87 -22.93 -14.95
N LEU A 252 45.88 -22.03 -15.04
CA LEU A 252 46.02 -20.57 -15.04
C LEU A 252 45.38 -19.93 -13.78
N LYS A 253 45.18 -20.69 -12.70
CA LYS A 253 44.32 -20.34 -11.55
C LYS A 253 45.11 -19.93 -10.30
#